data_AF-A0A7C5L810-F1
#
_entry.id   AF-A0A7C5L810-F1
#
_cell.length_a   1.000
_cell.length_b   1.000
_cell.length_c   1.000
_cell.angle_alpha   90.00
_cell.angle_beta   90.00
_cell.angle_gamma   90.00
#
_symmetry.space_group_name_H-M   'P 1'
#
loop_
_entity.id
_entity.type
_entity.pdbx_description
1 polymer ?
#
loop_
_entity_poly.entity_id
_entity_poly.type
_entity_poly.pdbx_seq_one_letter_code
_entity_poly.pdbx_strand_id
1 'polypeptide(L)'
;MFTPASRRCSEDSLRLEIRRQIFHLTLISLWVAPVYLFPFRVNLLIFGIVILVNLLVVLRVSPFYDLFSFLIDLLERERNLRFPGIQSLYANLGIMIAYLLFEKIAVVGIVTLAVGDSLSTLAGKAAGRHPLFYNGEKTWEGCVAFFLSSFAVLSHLTDIRSALLVASLSALLESVRFPVDDNFLIPVSATALVYLL
;
A
#
# COMPACT_ATOMS: atom_id res chain seq x y z
N MET A 1 -8.48 -0.32 -35.97
CA MET A 1 -9.58 -1.21 -35.53
C MET A 1 -9.53 -1.27 -34.01
N PHE A 2 -10.12 -0.27 -33.35
CA PHE A 2 -10.20 -0.20 -31.89
C PHE A 2 -11.52 -0.85 -31.47
N THR A 3 -11.47 -2.02 -30.85
CA THR A 3 -12.63 -2.59 -30.18
C THR A 3 -12.66 -2.05 -28.75
N PRO A 4 -13.70 -1.30 -28.34
CA PRO A 4 -13.90 -0.92 -26.96
C PRO A 4 -14.52 -2.13 -26.25
N ALA A 5 -13.69 -3.11 -25.94
CA ALA A 5 -14.03 -4.05 -24.88
C ALA A 5 -14.01 -3.25 -23.57
N SER A 6 -15.15 -2.64 -23.26
CA SER A 6 -15.47 -2.14 -21.93
C SER A 6 -15.02 -3.21 -20.92
N ARG A 7 -13.97 -2.90 -20.16
CA ARG A 7 -13.43 -3.77 -19.12
C ARG A 7 -14.47 -3.88 -18.01
N ARG A 8 -15.49 -4.74 -18.20
CA ARG A 8 -16.23 -5.28 -17.07
C ARG A 8 -15.22 -6.05 -16.23
N CYS A 9 -15.21 -5.78 -14.93
CA CYS A 9 -14.47 -6.56 -13.96
C CYS A 9 -14.90 -8.02 -14.10
N SER A 10 -13.99 -8.94 -14.44
CA SER A 10 -14.31 -10.37 -14.32
C SER A 10 -14.40 -10.71 -12.84
N GLU A 11 -15.34 -11.57 -12.45
CA GLU A 11 -15.50 -11.97 -11.04
C GLU A 11 -14.18 -12.49 -10.44
N ASP A 12 -13.38 -13.20 -11.24
CA ASP A 12 -12.07 -13.71 -10.83
C ASP A 12 -11.08 -12.58 -10.53
N SER A 13 -11.08 -11.53 -11.34
CA SER A 13 -10.22 -10.36 -11.09
C SER A 13 -10.63 -9.63 -9.81
N LEU A 14 -11.92 -9.53 -9.52
CA LEU A 14 -12.41 -8.92 -8.27
C LEU A 14 -12.03 -9.78 -7.06
N ARG A 15 -12.23 -11.10 -7.13
CA ARG A 15 -11.87 -12.04 -6.07
C ARG A 15 -10.37 -12.00 -5.74
N LEU A 16 -9.51 -11.89 -6.75
CA LEU A 16 -8.08 -11.70 -6.56
C LEU A 16 -7.78 -10.39 -5.82
N GLU A 17 -8.37 -9.28 -6.25
CA GLU A 17 -8.15 -7.96 -5.64
C GLU A 17 -8.67 -7.93 -4.19
N ILE A 18 -9.80 -8.58 -3.88
CA ILE A 18 -10.29 -8.73 -2.50
C ILE A 18 -9.28 -9.47 -1.64
N ARG A 19 -8.79 -10.64 -2.09
CA ARG A 19 -7.79 -11.41 -1.34
C ARG A 19 -6.53 -10.57 -1.11
N ARG A 20 -5.98 -9.95 -2.16
CA ARG A 20 -4.77 -9.13 -2.03
C ARG A 20 -4.97 -7.96 -1.09
N GLN A 21 -6.12 -7.28 -1.14
CA GLN A 21 -6.35 -6.11 -0.28
C GLN A 21 -6.65 -6.48 1.17
N ILE A 22 -7.28 -7.63 1.46
CA ILE A 22 -7.37 -8.15 2.84
C ILE A 22 -5.97 -8.44 3.40
N PHE A 23 -5.11 -9.09 2.63
CA PHE A 23 -3.73 -9.36 3.04
C PHE A 23 -2.91 -8.08 3.20
N HIS A 24 -3.01 -7.14 2.27
CA HIS A 24 -2.34 -5.85 2.34
C HIS A 24 -2.77 -5.07 3.59
N LEU A 25 -4.08 -4.84 3.77
CA LEU A 25 -4.63 -4.14 4.93
C LEU A 25 -4.16 -4.78 6.24
N THR A 26 -4.23 -6.12 6.34
CA THR A 26 -3.85 -6.84 7.56
C THR A 26 -2.36 -6.75 7.82
N LEU A 27 -1.52 -7.15 6.86
CA LEU A 27 -0.07 -7.25 7.07
C LEU A 27 0.61 -5.89 7.23
N ILE A 28 0.16 -4.86 6.50
CA ILE A 28 0.69 -3.51 6.70
C ILE A 28 0.27 -2.96 8.05
N SER A 29 -0.99 -3.15 8.47
CA SER A 29 -1.46 -2.70 9.79
C SER A 29 -0.75 -3.39 10.96
N LEU A 30 -0.21 -4.60 10.78
CA LEU A 30 0.59 -5.28 11.80
C LEU A 30 1.85 -4.51 12.19
N TRP A 31 2.37 -3.62 11.34
CA TRP A 31 3.51 -2.77 11.68
C TRP A 31 3.22 -1.73 12.77
N VAL A 32 1.95 -1.38 13.01
CA VAL A 32 1.58 -0.38 14.03
C VAL A 32 2.04 -0.81 15.43
N ALA A 33 1.82 -2.07 15.80
CA ALA A 33 2.18 -2.60 17.12
C ALA A 33 3.69 -2.55 17.42
N PRO A 34 4.59 -3.16 16.61
CA PRO A 34 6.03 -3.10 16.88
C PRO A 34 6.56 -1.66 16.85
N VAL A 35 6.13 -0.83 15.89
CA VAL A 35 6.54 0.59 15.81
C VAL A 35 6.20 1.35 17.09
N TYR A 36 5.05 1.07 17.70
CA TYR A 36 4.61 1.77 18.91
C TYR A 36 5.20 1.19 20.22
N LEU A 37 5.32 -0.15 20.29
CA LEU A 37 5.57 -0.88 21.53
C LEU A 37 7.04 -1.29 21.74
N PHE A 38 7.80 -1.52 20.67
CA PHE A 38 9.13 -2.11 20.78
C PHE A 38 10.25 -1.06 20.76
N PRO A 39 11.41 -1.37 21.38
CA PRO A 39 12.58 -0.49 21.30
C PRO A 39 13.11 -0.35 19.88
N PHE A 40 13.71 0.80 19.57
CA PHE A 40 14.22 1.12 18.23
C PHE A 40 15.11 0.01 17.63
N ARG A 41 16.08 -0.50 18.39
CA ARG A 41 16.99 -1.56 17.94
C ARG A 41 16.27 -2.88 17.61
N VAL A 42 15.22 -3.21 18.36
CA VAL A 42 14.40 -4.41 18.11
C VAL A 42 13.60 -4.23 16.83
N ASN A 43 12.99 -3.05 16.63
CA ASN A 43 12.29 -2.75 15.39
C ASN A 43 13.21 -2.81 14.16
N LEU A 44 14.44 -2.29 14.24
CA LEU A 44 15.40 -2.41 13.15
C LEU A 44 15.71 -3.87 12.80
N LEU A 45 15.87 -4.73 13.80
CA LEU A 45 16.08 -6.17 13.57
C LEU A 45 14.86 -6.80 12.88
N ILE A 46 13.65 -6.48 13.35
CA ILE A 46 12.41 -7.00 12.75
C ILE A 46 12.25 -6.52 11.31
N PHE A 47 12.43 -5.23 11.02
CA PHE A 47 12.43 -4.69 9.65
C PHE A 47 13.47 -5.40 8.78
N GLY A 48 14.70 -5.54 9.28
CA GLY A 48 15.78 -6.22 8.57
C GLY A 48 15.43 -7.67 8.20
N ILE A 49 14.85 -8.43 9.14
CA ILE A 49 14.42 -9.81 8.89
C ILE A 49 13.28 -9.86 7.87
N VAL A 50 12.24 -9.03 8.05
CA VAL A 50 11.08 -9.02 7.14
C VAL A 50 11.50 -8.64 5.72
N ILE A 51 12.31 -7.58 5.56
CA ILE A 51 12.81 -7.13 4.27
C ILE A 51 13.72 -8.19 3.64
N LEU A 52 14.61 -8.81 4.41
CA LEU A 52 15.47 -9.88 3.91
C LEU A 52 14.65 -11.06 3.41
N VAL A 53 13.69 -11.56 4.19
CA VAL A 53 12.82 -12.67 3.78
C VAL A 53 12.01 -12.29 2.54
N ASN A 54 11.42 -11.09 2.51
CA ASN A 54 10.67 -10.62 1.35
C ASN A 54 11.57 -10.51 0.10
N LEU A 55 12.83 -10.04 0.25
CA LEU A 55 13.80 -9.97 -0.83
C LEU A 55 14.18 -11.37 -1.34
N LEU A 56 14.40 -12.34 -0.46
CA LEU A 56 14.67 -13.73 -0.85
C LEU A 56 13.51 -14.34 -1.65
N VAL A 57 12.26 -14.00 -1.31
CA VAL A 57 11.07 -14.38 -2.08
C VAL A 57 11.06 -13.70 -3.45
N VAL A 58 11.32 -12.39 -3.53
CA VAL A 58 11.41 -11.63 -4.79
C VAL A 58 12.47 -12.21 -5.73
N LEU A 59 13.62 -12.60 -5.17
CA LEU A 59 14.74 -13.21 -5.90
C LEU A 59 14.56 -14.71 -6.16
N ARG A 60 13.45 -15.30 -5.70
CA ARG A 60 13.10 -16.72 -5.86
C ARG A 60 14.13 -17.68 -5.27
N VAL A 61 14.68 -17.35 -4.10
CA VAL A 61 15.68 -18.17 -3.41
C VAL A 61 15.00 -19.23 -2.53
N SER A 62 15.29 -20.51 -2.77
CA SER A 62 14.83 -21.62 -1.92
C SER A 62 15.57 -21.68 -0.57
N PRO A 63 14.93 -22.11 0.52
CA PRO A 63 13.55 -22.65 0.59
C PRO A 63 12.47 -21.56 0.74
N PHE A 64 12.84 -20.27 0.84
CA PHE A 64 11.89 -19.20 1.12
C PHE A 64 10.85 -19.03 0.01
N TYR A 65 11.27 -19.04 -1.25
CA TYR A 65 10.34 -19.01 -2.37
C TYR A 65 9.32 -20.15 -2.31
N ASP A 66 9.78 -21.38 -2.05
CA ASP A 66 8.92 -22.56 -1.99
C ASP A 66 7.95 -22.48 -0.80
N LEU A 67 8.42 -22.01 0.36
CA LEU A 67 7.60 -21.80 1.56
C LEU A 67 6.45 -20.81 1.31
N PHE A 68 6.69 -19.77 0.50
CA PHE A 68 5.71 -18.73 0.20
C PHE A 68 4.98 -18.91 -1.14
N SER A 69 5.26 -19.99 -1.88
CA SER A 69 4.65 -20.28 -3.20
C SER A 69 3.12 -20.25 -3.18
N PHE A 70 2.50 -20.83 -2.15
CA PHE A 70 1.05 -20.78 -1.96
C PHE A 70 0.52 -19.34 -1.87
N LEU A 71 1.21 -18.44 -1.15
CA LEU A 71 0.78 -17.03 -1.06
C LEU A 71 0.97 -16.30 -2.39
N ILE A 72 2.03 -16.63 -3.13
CA ILE A 72 2.28 -16.06 -4.46
C ILE A 72 1.13 -16.45 -5.40
N ASP A 73 0.79 -17.73 -5.48
CA ASP A 73 -0.30 -18.21 -6.34
C ASP A 73 -1.67 -17.64 -5.93
N LEU A 74 -1.86 -17.40 -4.62
CA LEU A 74 -3.11 -16.87 -4.08
C LEU A 74 -3.29 -15.36 -4.32
N LEU A 75 -2.21 -14.58 -4.28
CA LEU A 75 -2.26 -13.11 -4.13
C LEU A 75 -1.61 -12.33 -5.29
N GLU A 76 -0.66 -12.94 -6.00
CA GLU A 76 0.17 -12.23 -6.95
C GLU A 76 -0.53 -12.02 -8.29
N ARG A 77 -0.27 -10.87 -8.92
CA ARG A 77 -0.74 -10.60 -10.28
C ARG A 77 0.19 -11.23 -11.30
N GLU A 78 -0.36 -11.70 -12.41
CA GLU A 78 0.43 -12.28 -13.52
C GLU A 78 1.61 -11.40 -13.94
N ARG A 79 1.40 -10.08 -14.05
CA ARG A 79 2.43 -9.11 -14.43
C ARG A 79 3.62 -9.03 -13.46
N ASN A 80 3.40 -9.41 -12.19
CA ASN A 80 4.40 -9.35 -11.14
C ASN A 80 5.10 -10.70 -10.92
N LEU A 81 4.64 -11.79 -11.55
CA LEU A 81 5.18 -13.13 -11.28
C LEU A 81 6.70 -13.18 -11.49
N ARG A 82 7.27 -12.41 -12.42
CA ARG A 82 8.73 -12.30 -12.61
C ARG A 82 9.48 -11.92 -11.33
N PHE A 83 8.90 -11.03 -10.52
CA PHE A 83 9.43 -10.54 -9.24
C PHE A 83 8.30 -10.55 -8.18
N PRO A 84 7.94 -11.73 -7.65
CA PRO A 84 6.78 -11.87 -6.78
C PRO A 84 7.01 -11.17 -5.45
N GLY A 85 5.98 -10.53 -4.90
CA GLY A 85 6.04 -9.79 -3.65
C GLY A 85 6.78 -8.46 -3.74
N ILE A 86 7.12 -7.97 -4.95
CA ILE A 86 7.86 -6.71 -5.14
C ILE A 86 7.13 -5.50 -4.54
N GLN A 87 5.80 -5.45 -4.65
CA GLN A 87 4.98 -4.38 -4.07
C GLN A 87 5.04 -4.38 -2.53
N SER A 88 5.06 -5.58 -1.93
CA SER A 88 5.24 -5.72 -0.48
C SER A 88 6.64 -5.30 -0.05
N LEU A 89 7.66 -5.54 -0.88
CA LEU A 89 9.02 -5.09 -0.60
C LEU A 89 9.10 -3.56 -0.57
N TYR A 90 8.49 -2.89 -1.55
CA TYR A 90 8.39 -1.43 -1.56
C TYR A 90 7.62 -0.88 -0.35
N ALA A 91 6.52 -1.53 0.04
CA ALA A 91 5.77 -1.18 1.25
C ALA A 91 6.65 -1.25 2.51
N ASN A 92 7.33 -2.38 2.73
CA ASN A 92 8.19 -2.59 3.89
C ASN A 92 9.37 -1.62 3.92
N LEU A 93 9.97 -1.32 2.76
CA LEU A 93 11.03 -0.32 2.65
C LEU A 93 10.51 1.09 2.95
N GLY A 94 9.35 1.48 2.41
CA GLY A 94 8.75 2.79 2.66
C GLY A 94 8.44 3.01 4.13
N ILE A 95 7.84 1.99 4.77
CA ILE A 95 7.54 2.02 6.21
C ILE A 95 8.82 2.07 7.04
N MET A 96 9.85 1.27 6.71
CA MET A 96 11.13 1.31 7.42
C MET A 96 11.78 2.69 7.31
N ILE A 97 11.79 3.30 6.11
CA ILE A 97 12.35 4.64 5.91
C ILE A 97 11.56 5.70 6.69
N ALA A 98 10.23 5.65 6.66
CA ALA A 98 9.39 6.53 7.47
C ALA A 98 9.71 6.39 8.97
N TYR A 99 9.86 5.15 9.45
CA TYR A 99 10.20 4.86 10.85
C TYR A 99 11.63 5.30 11.22
N LEU A 100 12.61 5.13 10.34
CA LEU A 100 13.99 5.57 10.56
C LEU A 100 14.10 7.09 10.69
N LEU A 101 13.30 7.83 9.92
CA LEU A 101 13.36 9.29 9.86
C LEU A 101 12.46 9.97 10.92
N PHE A 102 11.32 9.35 11.24
CA PHE A 102 10.27 10.00 12.04
C PHE A 102 9.73 9.13 13.18
N GLU A 103 10.38 8.00 13.46
CA GLU A 103 10.03 7.07 14.55
C GLU A 103 8.54 6.72 14.56
N LYS A 104 7.86 6.94 15.70
CA LYS A 104 6.46 6.56 15.91
C LYS A 104 5.47 7.28 14.99
N ILE A 105 5.86 8.42 14.41
CA ILE A 105 5.00 9.15 13.46
C ILE A 105 4.77 8.32 12.20
N ALA A 106 5.65 7.35 11.89
CA ALA A 106 5.48 6.41 10.78
C ALA A 106 4.16 5.63 10.81
N VAL A 107 3.48 5.53 11.97
CA VAL A 107 2.14 4.98 12.09
C VAL A 107 1.14 5.69 11.16
N VAL A 108 1.28 7.00 10.94
CA VAL A 108 0.46 7.76 9.98
C VAL A 108 0.62 7.17 8.58
N GLY A 109 1.86 7.01 8.12
CA GLY A 109 2.14 6.45 6.80
C GLY A 109 1.68 5.00 6.65
N ILE A 110 1.89 4.17 7.68
CA ILE A 110 1.45 2.77 7.73
C ILE A 110 -0.06 2.67 7.51
N VAL A 111 -0.83 3.41 8.32
CA VAL A 111 -2.29 3.34 8.30
C VAL A 111 -2.86 3.97 7.03
N THR A 112 -2.27 5.07 6.55
CA THR A 112 -2.65 5.70 5.28
C THR A 112 -2.45 4.74 4.10
N LEU A 113 -1.31 4.06 4.03
CA LEU A 113 -1.07 3.06 3.00
C LEU A 113 -2.08 1.90 3.12
N ALA A 114 -2.16 1.28 4.30
CA ALA A 114 -2.98 0.09 4.51
C ALA A 114 -4.47 0.32 4.19
N VAL A 115 -5.05 1.41 4.71
CA VAL A 115 -6.49 1.68 4.58
C VAL A 115 -6.81 2.38 3.26
N GLY A 116 -5.98 3.35 2.87
CA GLY A 116 -6.14 4.12 1.65
C GLY A 116 -6.06 3.25 0.40
N ASP A 117 -4.96 2.49 0.22
CA ASP A 117 -4.76 1.65 -0.97
C ASP A 117 -5.82 0.55 -1.08
N SER A 118 -6.15 -0.10 0.05
CA SER A 118 -7.14 -1.16 0.07
C SER A 118 -8.52 -0.66 -0.35
N LEU A 119 -9.02 0.43 0.22
CA LEU A 119 -10.34 0.94 -0.14
C LEU A 119 -10.35 1.62 -1.52
N SER A 120 -9.27 2.28 -1.92
CA SER A 120 -9.08 2.81 -3.28
C SER A 120 -9.20 1.71 -4.33
N THR A 121 -8.44 0.62 -4.15
CA THR A 121 -8.41 -0.50 -5.08
C THR A 121 -9.77 -1.19 -5.15
N LEU A 122 -10.39 -1.48 -4.00
CA LEU A 122 -11.69 -2.18 -3.97
C LEU A 122 -12.80 -1.33 -4.58
N ALA A 123 -12.89 -0.05 -4.23
CA ALA A 123 -13.87 0.87 -4.82
C ALA A 123 -13.64 1.06 -6.32
N GLY A 124 -12.39 1.26 -6.73
CA GLY A 124 -12.03 1.42 -8.14
C GLY A 124 -12.31 0.17 -8.98
N LYS A 125 -12.16 -1.03 -8.42
CA LYS A 125 -12.45 -2.29 -9.11
C LYS A 125 -13.94 -2.62 -9.15
N ALA A 126 -14.66 -2.39 -8.05
CA ALA A 126 -16.07 -2.73 -7.94
C ALA A 126 -17.01 -1.68 -8.56
N ALA A 127 -16.69 -0.41 -8.42
CA ALA A 127 -17.55 0.72 -8.78
C ALA A 127 -16.90 1.77 -9.70
N GLY A 128 -15.63 1.59 -10.08
CA GLY A 128 -14.90 2.54 -10.93
C GLY A 128 -15.48 2.65 -12.33
N ARG A 129 -16.11 3.78 -12.63
CA ARG A 129 -16.68 4.10 -13.96
C ARG A 129 -15.93 5.24 -14.63
N HIS A 130 -15.27 6.09 -13.85
CA HIS A 130 -14.63 7.31 -14.34
C HIS A 130 -13.11 7.20 -14.19
N PRO A 131 -12.38 6.74 -15.22
CA PRO A 131 -10.92 6.72 -15.17
C PRO A 131 -10.34 8.13 -15.04
N LEU A 132 -9.20 8.25 -14.38
CA LEU A 132 -8.50 9.54 -14.28
C LEU A 132 -7.91 9.92 -15.64
N PHE A 133 -8.05 11.19 -16.02
CA PHE A 133 -7.60 11.69 -17.33
C PHE A 133 -6.07 11.60 -17.51
N TYR A 134 -5.30 11.65 -16.41
CA TYR A 134 -3.84 11.53 -16.39
C TYR A 134 -3.34 10.13 -16.02
N ASN A 135 -4.23 9.24 -15.55
CA ASN A 135 -3.88 7.87 -15.20
C ASN A 135 -5.05 6.91 -15.41
N GLY A 136 -5.17 6.36 -16.61
CA GLY A 136 -6.28 5.45 -16.98
C GLY A 136 -6.31 4.10 -16.25
N GLU A 137 -5.32 3.79 -15.40
CA GLU A 137 -5.34 2.59 -14.54
C GLU A 137 -6.05 2.81 -13.20
N LYS A 138 -6.25 4.08 -12.82
CA LYS A 138 -6.91 4.50 -11.58
C LYS A 138 -8.22 5.22 -11.94
N THR A 139 -9.11 5.35 -10.97
CA THR A 139 -10.45 5.92 -11.16
C THR A 139 -10.73 7.02 -10.15
N TRP A 140 -11.64 7.94 -10.48
CA TRP A 140 -12.10 8.96 -9.55
C TRP A 140 -12.77 8.34 -8.33
N GLU A 141 -13.54 7.26 -8.49
CA GLU A 141 -14.16 6.54 -7.38
C GLU A 141 -13.11 5.96 -6.42
N GLY A 142 -12.05 5.35 -6.95
CA GLY A 142 -10.92 4.88 -6.13
C GLY A 142 -10.21 6.02 -5.40
N CYS A 143 -9.94 7.14 -6.09
CA CYS A 143 -9.29 8.31 -5.50
C CYS A 143 -10.12 8.92 -4.35
N VAL A 144 -11.45 9.07 -4.55
CA VAL A 144 -12.36 9.55 -3.50
C VAL A 144 -12.42 8.55 -2.34
N ALA A 145 -12.46 7.24 -2.62
CA ALA A 145 -12.42 6.22 -1.58
C ALA A 145 -11.12 6.28 -0.77
N PHE A 146 -9.96 6.44 -1.41
CA PHE A 146 -8.66 6.65 -0.75
C PHE A 146 -8.73 7.84 0.20
N PHE A 147 -9.17 8.99 -0.31
CA PHE A 147 -9.21 10.24 0.44
C PHE A 147 -10.13 10.11 1.66
N LEU A 148 -11.37 9.66 1.48
CA LEU A 148 -12.34 9.57 2.55
C LEU A 148 -11.92 8.55 3.61
N SER A 149 -11.39 7.40 3.21
CA SER A 149 -10.96 6.39 4.16
C SER A 149 -9.72 6.81 4.95
N SER A 150 -8.73 7.38 4.27
CA SER A 150 -7.52 7.91 4.91
C SER A 150 -7.88 9.06 5.85
N PHE A 151 -8.70 10.00 5.40
CA PHE A 151 -9.15 11.12 6.23
C PHE A 151 -9.89 10.64 7.48
N ALA A 152 -10.82 9.70 7.34
CA ALA A 152 -11.56 9.14 8.46
C ALA A 152 -10.62 8.56 9.53
N VAL A 153 -9.67 7.71 9.14
CA VAL A 153 -8.77 7.08 10.10
C VAL A 153 -7.74 8.08 10.66
N LEU A 154 -7.19 8.96 9.83
CA LEU A 154 -6.22 9.96 10.26
C LEU A 154 -6.84 11.01 11.20
N SER A 155 -8.14 11.31 11.08
CA SER A 155 -8.83 12.24 11.98
C SER A 155 -8.86 11.78 13.45
N HIS A 156 -8.60 10.50 13.70
CA HIS A 156 -8.44 9.92 15.04
C HIS A 156 -6.98 9.86 15.51
N LEU A 157 -6.01 10.03 14.61
CA LEU A 157 -4.57 9.94 14.90
C LEU A 157 -3.87 11.30 14.92
N THR A 158 -4.41 12.29 14.19
CA THR A 158 -3.86 13.64 14.05
C THR A 158 -4.98 14.67 14.19
N ASP A 159 -4.64 15.96 14.21
CA ASP A 159 -5.65 17.02 14.14
C ASP A 159 -6.32 17.05 12.75
N ILE A 160 -7.52 17.64 12.69
CA ILE A 160 -8.36 17.62 11.49
C ILE A 160 -7.68 18.26 10.26
N ARG A 161 -6.84 19.28 10.48
CA ARG A 161 -6.14 19.96 9.38
C ARG A 161 -5.04 19.05 8.84
N SER A 162 -4.26 18.43 9.70
CA SER A 162 -3.23 17.46 9.30
C SER A 162 -3.84 16.25 8.60
N ALA A 163 -4.92 15.68 9.13
CA ALA A 163 -5.64 14.57 8.49
C ALA A 163 -6.12 14.93 7.08
N LEU A 164 -6.69 16.13 6.90
CA LEU A 164 -7.15 16.61 5.59
C LEU A 164 -5.99 16.74 4.60
N LEU A 165 -4.90 17.40 4.99
CA LEU A 165 -3.75 17.64 4.12
C LEU A 165 -3.06 16.33 3.71
N VAL A 166 -2.89 15.41 4.65
CA VAL A 166 -2.23 14.12 4.41
C VAL A 166 -3.07 13.23 3.53
N ALA A 167 -4.38 13.08 3.82
CA ALA A 167 -5.28 12.30 2.98
C ALA A 167 -5.33 12.85 1.55
N SER A 168 -5.30 14.18 1.38
CA SER A 168 -5.30 14.83 0.07
C SER A 168 -4.01 14.58 -0.70
N LEU A 169 -2.85 14.75 -0.04
CA LEU A 169 -1.55 14.49 -0.65
C LEU A 169 -1.41 13.02 -1.03
N SER A 170 -1.73 12.09 -0.13
CA SER A 170 -1.59 10.66 -0.39
C SER A 170 -2.54 10.17 -1.49
N ALA A 171 -3.79 10.67 -1.55
CA ALA A 171 -4.69 10.37 -2.65
C ALA A 171 -4.15 10.89 -4.00
N LEU A 172 -3.53 12.08 -4.01
CA LEU A 172 -2.88 12.62 -5.20
C LEU A 172 -1.69 11.75 -5.63
N LEU A 173 -0.81 11.40 -4.70
CA LEU A 173 0.38 10.58 -4.99
C LEU A 173 -0.01 9.19 -5.53
N GLU A 174 -1.03 8.58 -4.94
CA GLU A 174 -1.62 7.33 -5.41
C GLU A 174 -2.25 7.44 -6.81
N SER A 175 -2.86 8.58 -7.11
CA SER A 175 -3.54 8.79 -8.38
C SER A 175 -2.58 8.97 -9.57
N VAL A 176 -1.37 9.50 -9.33
CA VAL A 176 -0.41 9.90 -10.37
C VAL A 176 0.56 8.77 -10.71
N ARG A 177 0.98 8.71 -11.98
CA ARG A 177 2.06 7.79 -12.41
C ARG A 177 3.42 8.35 -11.98
N PHE A 178 3.88 7.95 -10.79
CA PHE A 178 5.24 8.23 -10.34
C PHE A 178 6.21 7.10 -10.77
N PRO A 179 7.51 7.42 -10.99
CA PRO A 179 8.54 6.39 -11.23
C PRO A 179 8.80 5.50 -10.01
N VAL A 180 8.48 6.00 -8.81
CA VAL A 180 8.60 5.29 -7.54
C VAL A 180 7.25 4.66 -7.21
N ASP A 181 7.27 3.42 -6.73
CA ASP A 181 6.08 2.66 -6.34
C ASP A 181 5.30 3.38 -5.23
N ASP A 182 3.98 3.41 -5.37
CA ASP A 182 3.04 4.04 -4.43
C ASP A 182 3.18 3.47 -3.01
N ASN A 183 3.45 2.16 -2.89
CA ASN A 183 3.66 1.48 -1.61
C ASN A 183 4.89 2.00 -0.87
N PHE A 184 5.92 2.50 -1.57
CA PHE A 184 7.05 3.16 -0.93
C PHE A 184 6.75 4.63 -0.64
N LEU A 185 6.18 5.33 -1.62
CA LEU A 185 6.02 6.77 -1.59
C LEU A 185 5.00 7.24 -0.54
N ILE A 186 3.88 6.53 -0.38
CA ILE A 186 2.80 6.92 0.54
C ILE A 186 3.29 6.92 2.00
N PRO A 187 3.89 5.83 2.55
CA PRO A 187 4.35 5.85 3.93
C PRO A 187 5.34 6.98 4.23
N VAL A 188 6.30 7.22 3.33
CA VAL A 188 7.33 8.24 3.54
C VAL A 188 6.74 9.65 3.46
N SER A 189 5.96 9.95 2.42
CA SER A 189 5.40 11.28 2.19
C SER A 189 4.32 11.66 3.21
N ALA A 190 3.42 10.73 3.56
CA ALA A 190 2.38 10.97 4.54
C ALA A 190 2.98 11.27 5.93
N THR A 191 3.96 10.47 6.33
CA THR A 191 4.67 10.63 7.60
C THR A 191 5.46 11.94 7.64
N ALA A 192 6.21 12.23 6.58
CA ALA A 192 6.99 13.47 6.48
C ALA A 192 6.08 14.70 6.52
N LEU A 193 4.92 14.68 5.85
CA LEU A 193 3.98 15.79 5.89
C LEU A 193 3.44 16.02 7.30
N VAL A 194 3.03 14.96 8.02
CA VAL A 194 2.60 15.13 9.42
C VAL A 194 3.71 15.66 10.30
N TYR A 195 4.96 15.20 10.11
CA TYR A 195 6.09 15.69 10.89
C TYR A 195 6.37 17.19 10.69
N LEU A 196 6.04 17.73 9.51
CA LEU A 196 6.27 19.14 9.16
C LEU A 196 5.12 20.08 9.57
N LEU A 197 3.98 19.54 10.00
CA LEU A 197 2.79 20.29 10.43
C LEU A 197 2.77 20.48 11.95
#